data_AF-A0A968BEP4-F1
#
_entry.id   AF-A0A968BEP4-F1
#
_cell.length_a   1.000
_cell.length_b   1.000
_cell.length_c   1.000
_cell.angle_alpha   90.00
_cell.angle_beta   90.00
_cell.angle_gamma   90.00
#
_symmetry.space_group_name_H-M   'P 1'
#
loop_
_entity.id
_entity.type
_entity.pdbx_description
1 polymer ?
#
loop_
_entity_poly.entity_id
_entity_poly.type
_entity_poly.pdbx_seq_one_letter_code
_entity_poly.pdbx_strand_id
1 'polypeptide(L)'
;MLNEDTRPKTLWSQTQFDMLFLALERCKPDGMIKDIMADLNRRGFPPEYVIPRVRKKLGTVASNRVKLILRTPRRPSGRLLRRI
;
A
#
# COMPACT_ATOMS: atom_id res chain seq x y z
N MET A 1 10.03 11.50 -23.29
CA MET A 1 10.18 10.87 -21.95
C MET A 1 8.86 10.22 -21.57
N LEU A 2 8.69 8.93 -21.87
CA LEU A 2 7.57 8.11 -21.40
C LEU A 2 8.10 6.68 -21.26
N ASN A 3 8.62 6.34 -20.09
CA ASN A 3 8.75 4.94 -19.71
C ASN A 3 7.35 4.47 -19.30
N GLU A 4 6.54 4.17 -20.31
CA GLU A 4 5.34 3.37 -20.13
C GLU A 4 5.77 1.98 -19.69
N ASP A 5 5.66 1.77 -18.38
CA ASP A 5 5.56 0.50 -17.68
C ASP A 5 5.16 -0.70 -18.56
N THR A 6 6.15 -1.28 -19.22
CA THR A 6 6.02 -2.50 -20.01
C THR A 6 6.05 -3.72 -19.10
N ARG A 7 5.35 -3.64 -17.95
CA ARG A 7 5.14 -4.79 -17.08
C ARG A 7 3.77 -5.38 -17.42
N PRO A 8 3.68 -6.67 -17.74
CA PRO A 8 2.40 -7.30 -18.03
C PRO A 8 1.48 -7.11 -16.83
N LYS A 9 0.42 -6.32 -17.02
CA LYS A 9 -0.65 -6.15 -16.03
C LYS A 9 -1.44 -7.45 -16.00
N THR A 10 -1.03 -8.37 -15.13
CA THR A 10 -1.86 -9.54 -14.86
C THR A 10 -3.16 -9.07 -14.21
N LEU A 11 -4.29 -9.72 -14.54
CA LEU A 11 -5.61 -9.41 -13.97
C LEU A 11 -5.54 -9.32 -12.44
N TRP A 12 -4.72 -10.19 -11.82
CA TRP A 12 -4.44 -10.19 -10.40
C TRP A 12 -3.81 -8.90 -9.88
N SER A 13 -2.79 -8.38 -10.58
CA SER A 13 -2.14 -7.13 -10.19
C SER A 13 -3.15 -5.98 -10.20
N GLN A 14 -4.04 -5.97 -11.20
CA GLN A 14 -5.15 -5.02 -11.29
C GLN A 14 -6.08 -5.14 -10.06
N THR A 15 -6.49 -6.37 -9.70
CA THR A 15 -7.33 -6.62 -8.53
C THR A 15 -6.68 -6.17 -7.22
N GLN A 16 -5.37 -6.38 -7.04
CA GLN A 16 -4.63 -5.93 -5.84
C GLN A 16 -4.53 -4.41 -5.75
N PHE A 17 -4.31 -3.73 -6.88
CA PHE A 17 -4.37 -2.28 -6.93
C PHE A 17 -5.78 -1.77 -6.59
N ASP A 18 -6.83 -2.39 -7.12
CA ASP A 18 -8.20 -2.01 -6.79
C ASP A 18 -8.57 -2.26 -5.33
N MET A 19 -8.08 -3.34 -4.72
CA MET A 19 -8.18 -3.57 -3.28
C MET A 19 -7.47 -2.47 -2.46
N LEU A 20 -6.26 -2.06 -2.88
CA LEU A 20 -5.54 -0.96 -2.24
C LEU A 20 -6.32 0.35 -2.33
N PHE A 21 -6.88 0.67 -3.51
CA PHE A 21 -7.65 1.89 -3.71
C PHE A 21 -8.91 1.91 -2.85
N LEU A 22 -9.67 0.81 -2.85
CA LEU A 22 -10.87 0.67 -2.00
C LEU A 22 -10.53 0.75 -0.51
N ALA A 23 -9.40 0.18 -0.08
CA ALA A 23 -8.96 0.27 1.30
C ALA A 23 -8.61 1.71 1.73
N LEU A 24 -8.00 2.48 0.82
CA LEU A 24 -7.67 3.89 1.04
C LEU A 24 -8.93 4.77 1.05
N GLU A 25 -9.84 4.59 0.09
CA GLU A 25 -11.12 5.32 0.02
C GLU A 25 -12.00 5.05 1.24
N ARG A 26 -12.06 3.79 1.70
CA ARG A 26 -12.86 3.40 2.87
C ARG A 26 -12.17 3.63 4.21
N CYS A 27 -11.07 4.39 4.23
CA CYS A 27 -10.30 4.70 5.44
C CYS A 27 -9.95 3.45 6.27
N LYS A 28 -9.64 2.31 5.62
CA LYS A 28 -9.35 1.05 6.31
C LYS A 28 -8.11 1.14 7.20
N PRO A 29 -7.99 0.28 8.23
CA PRO A 29 -6.87 0.35 9.18
C PRO A 29 -5.51 0.24 8.50
N ASP A 30 -4.52 0.92 9.06
CA ASP A 30 -3.17 0.97 8.51
C ASP A 30 -2.52 -0.41 8.41
N GLY A 31 -2.88 -1.35 9.29
CA GLY A 31 -2.44 -2.75 9.22
C GLY A 31 -2.86 -3.44 7.92
N MET A 32 -4.10 -3.23 7.48
CA MET A 32 -4.61 -3.80 6.22
C MET A 32 -3.89 -3.21 5.01
N ILE A 33 -3.65 -1.89 5.03
CA ILE A 33 -2.91 -1.21 3.96
C ILE A 33 -1.46 -1.72 3.91
N LYS A 34 -0.82 -1.97 5.06
CA LYS A 34 0.51 -2.57 5.12
C LYS A 34 0.55 -3.98 4.52
N ASP A 35 -0.45 -4.80 4.80
CA ASP A 35 -0.49 -6.17 4.29
C ASP A 35 -0.68 -6.20 2.76
N ILE A 36 -1.56 -5.35 2.22
CA ILE A 36 -1.73 -5.18 0.76
C ILE A 36 -0.42 -4.65 0.13
N MET A 37 0.21 -3.64 0.73
CA MET A 37 1.49 -3.11 0.26
C MET A 37 2.62 -4.15 0.31
N ALA A 38 2.63 -5.03 1.32
CA ALA A 38 3.61 -6.09 1.43
C ALA A 38 3.42 -7.16 0.34
N ASP A 39 2.18 -7.53 0.01
CA ASP A 39 1.89 -8.46 -1.10
C ASP A 39 2.28 -7.84 -2.45
N LEU A 40 1.95 -6.57 -2.67
CA LEU A 40 2.39 -5.82 -3.86
C LEU A 40 3.92 -5.79 -3.98
N ASN A 41 4.63 -5.51 -2.89
CA ASN A 41 6.09 -5.47 -2.89
C ASN A 41 6.72 -6.84 -3.19
N ARG A 42 6.18 -7.94 -2.61
CA ARG A 42 6.62 -9.32 -2.89
C ARG A 42 6.47 -9.70 -4.37
N ARG A 43 5.47 -9.13 -5.05
CA ARG A 43 5.20 -9.35 -6.47
C ARG A 43 5.99 -8.41 -7.39
N GLY A 44 6.92 -7.64 -6.84
CA GLY A 44 7.78 -6.74 -7.58
C GLY A 44 7.19 -5.35 -7.82
N PHE A 45 6.12 -4.96 -7.13
CA PHE A 45 5.56 -3.61 -7.16
C PHE A 45 6.00 -2.82 -5.91
N PRO A 46 7.19 -2.20 -5.92
CA PRO A 46 7.69 -1.47 -4.76
C PRO A 46 6.84 -0.23 -4.45
N PRO A 47 6.92 0.33 -3.23
CA PRO A 47 6.19 1.55 -2.87
C PRO A 47 6.41 2.72 -3.84
N GLU A 48 7.61 2.86 -4.37
CA GLU A 48 7.97 3.89 -5.37
C GLU A 48 7.13 3.79 -6.64
N TYR A 49 6.66 2.59 -6.95
CA TYR A 49 5.77 2.31 -8.06
C TYR A 49 4.29 2.57 -7.74
N VAL A 50 3.89 2.18 -6.54
CA VAL A 50 2.49 2.19 -6.11
C VAL A 50 2.04 3.60 -5.74
N ILE A 51 2.89 4.38 -5.07
CA ILE A 51 2.57 5.73 -4.58
C ILE A 51 2.17 6.70 -5.70
N PRO A 52 2.89 6.80 -6.83
CA PRO A 52 2.47 7.64 -7.96
C PRO A 52 1.12 7.22 -8.54
N ARG A 53 0.82 5.92 -8.58
CA ARG A 53 -0.46 5.39 -9.07
C ARG A 53 -1.62 5.72 -8.14
N VAL A 54 -1.40 5.55 -6.84
CA VAL A 54 -2.36 5.98 -5.80
C VAL A 54 -2.60 7.49 -5.90
N ARG A 55 -1.54 8.29 -6.07
CA ARG A 55 -1.67 9.74 -6.25
C ARG A 55 -2.50 10.09 -7.48
N LYS A 56 -2.29 9.41 -8.61
CA LYS A 56 -3.03 9.66 -9.85
C LYS A 56 -4.52 9.32 -9.72
N LYS A 57 -4.87 8.25 -8.98
CA LYS A 57 -6.26 7.77 -8.87
C LYS A 57 -7.05 8.41 -7.73
N LEU A 58 -6.44 8.60 -6.56
CA LEU A 58 -7.10 9.06 -5.32
C LEU A 58 -6.59 10.40 -4.80
N GLY A 59 -5.59 10.98 -5.47
CA GLY A 59 -5.03 12.28 -5.10
C GLY A 59 -3.94 12.23 -4.03
N THR A 60 -3.46 13.43 -3.68
CA THR A 60 -2.28 13.63 -2.82
C THR A 60 -2.50 13.11 -1.39
N VAL A 61 -3.71 13.26 -0.84
CA VAL A 61 -4.04 12.86 0.54
C VAL A 61 -3.85 11.36 0.74
N ALA A 62 -4.43 10.53 -0.13
CA ALA A 62 -4.30 9.08 -0.08
C ALA A 62 -2.84 8.63 -0.25
N SER A 63 -2.10 9.27 -1.18
CA SER A 63 -0.68 8.96 -1.40
C SER A 63 0.19 9.29 -0.19
N ASN A 64 -0.08 10.41 0.50
CA ASN A 64 0.64 10.79 1.71
C ASN A 64 0.32 9.85 2.87
N ARG A 65 -0.92 9.38 2.97
CA ARG A 65 -1.32 8.37 3.94
C ARG A 65 -0.52 7.07 3.77
N VAL A 66 -0.40 6.56 2.53
CA VAL A 66 0.44 5.38 2.26
C VAL A 66 1.90 5.62 2.68
N LYS A 67 2.47 6.79 2.36
CA LYS A 67 3.85 7.14 2.78
C LYS A 67 4.02 7.13 4.31
N LEU A 68 3.07 7.70 5.04
CA LEU A 68 3.08 7.73 6.51
C LEU A 68 3.00 6.33 7.11
N ILE A 69 2.11 5.50 6.56
CA ILE A 69 1.93 4.10 6.98
C ILE A 69 3.23 3.30 6.81
N LEU A 70 3.89 3.46 5.66
CA LEU A 70 5.14 2.75 5.37
C LEU A 70 6.34 3.27 6.19
N ARG A 71 6.37 4.56 6.52
CA ARG A 71 7.38 5.14 7.43
C ARG A 71 7.25 4.64 8.86
N THR A 72 6.03 4.33 9.29
CA THR A 72 5.78 3.92 10.67
C THR A 72 6.17 2.45 10.82
N PRO A 73 7.20 2.09 11.62
CA PRO A 73 7.52 0.70 11.88
C PRO A 73 6.30 -0.01 12.44
N ARG A 74 6.11 -1.30 12.10
CA ARG A 74 5.03 -2.11 12.66
C ARG A 74 5.19 -2.08 14.18
N ARG A 75 4.36 -1.28 14.89
CA ARG A 75 4.21 -1.46 16.34
C ARG A 75 3.73 -2.90 16.52
N PRO A 76 4.46 -3.77 17.23
CA PRO A 76 3.95 -5.09 17.53
C PRO A 76 2.63 -4.88 18.26
N SER A 77 1.54 -5.27 17.60
CA SER A 77 0.21 -5.30 18.19
C SER A 77 0.18 -6.57 19.04
N GLY A 78 0.95 -6.57 20.12
CA GLY A 78 1.24 -7.74 20.93
C GLY A 78 1.63 -7.28 22.33
N ARG A 79 0.71 -7.52 23.25
CA ARG A 79 0.85 -7.34 24.71
C ARG A 79 2.27 -7.68 25.20
N LEU A 80 2.96 -6.69 25.75
CA LEU A 80 3.91 -6.92 26.85
C LEU A 80 3.39 -6.19 28.09
N LEU A 81 2.27 -6.71 28.60
CA LEU A 81 1.80 -6.45 29.96
C LEU A 81 1.67 -7.79 30.67
N ARG A 82 2.81 -8.27 31.16
CA ARG A 82 3.03 -9.12 32.34
C ARG A 82 4.47 -8.77 32.75
N ARG A 83 4.82 -7.99 33.80
CA ARG A 83 4.44 -8.05 35.22
C ARG A 83 4.36 -9.52 35.62
N ILE A 84 5.41 -10.11 36.17
CA ILE A 84 5.95 -9.94 37.54
C ILE A 84 7.45 -10.28 37.52
#